data_AF-A0A1C6V0M1-F1
#
_entry.id   AF-A0A1C6V0M1-F1
#
_cell.length_a   1.000
_cell.length_b   1.000
_cell.length_c   1.000
_cell.angle_alpha   90.00
_cell.angle_beta   90.00
_cell.angle_gamma   90.00
#
_symmetry.space_group_name_H-M   'P 1'
#
loop_
_entity.id
_entity.type
_entity.pdbx_description
1 polymer ?
#
loop_
_entity_poly.entity_id
_entity_poly.type
_entity_poly.pdbx_seq_one_letter_code
_entity_poly.pdbx_strand_id
1 'polypeptide(L)'
;MSSRARVVRSVPPSDGDVLREIPLPPYVTGEDAQFAVRAVVVHAPRRWSGGTICRNDASPHPCRLHRWGRRVLTLRGLPPAEIDALIERGDPAAEARPPRPGA
;
A
#
# COMPACT_ATOMS: atom_id res chain seq x y z
N MET A 1 -14.13 28.98 21.73
CA MET A 1 -12.66 28.82 21.62
C MET A 1 -12.37 28.22 20.25
N SER A 2 -11.79 28.98 19.32
CA SER A 2 -11.62 28.56 17.92
C SER A 2 -10.18 28.08 17.70
N SER A 3 -10.00 26.78 17.43
CA SER A 3 -8.69 26.18 17.18
C SER A 3 -8.34 26.32 15.71
N ARG A 4 -7.29 27.10 15.39
CA ARG A 4 -6.77 27.21 14.01
C ARG A 4 -6.03 25.92 13.68
N ALA A 5 -6.59 25.11 12.78
CA ALA A 5 -5.89 23.99 12.18
C ALA A 5 -4.64 24.50 11.45
N ARG A 6 -3.46 24.04 11.88
CA ARG A 6 -2.18 24.37 11.27
C ARG A 6 -2.12 23.70 9.89
N VAL A 7 -2.18 24.48 8.82
CA VAL A 7 -1.92 23.99 7.46
C VAL A 7 -0.44 23.60 7.40
N VAL A 8 -0.17 22.30 7.52
CA VAL A 8 1.17 21.75 7.28
C VAL A 8 1.37 21.76 5.77
N ARG A 9 2.24 22.64 5.29
CA ARG A 9 2.61 22.75 3.89
C ARG A 9 3.31 21.44 3.50
N SER A 10 2.70 20.64 2.63
CA SER A 10 3.31 19.43 2.10
C SER A 10 4.53 19.82 1.27
N VAL A 11 5.72 19.39 1.73
CA VAL A 11 6.96 19.52 0.96
C VAL A 11 6.93 18.44 -0.13
N PRO A 12 7.15 18.77 -1.42
CA PRO A 12 7.23 17.76 -2.46
C PRO A 12 8.40 16.81 -2.15
N PRO A 13 8.25 15.50 -2.41
CA PRO A 13 9.31 14.53 -2.16
C PRO A 13 10.58 14.95 -2.90
N SER A 14 11.72 14.93 -2.22
CA SER A 14 13.01 15.21 -2.85
C SER A 14 13.41 14.03 -3.74
N ASP A 15 14.35 14.20 -4.68
CA ASP A 15 14.84 13.07 -5.52
C ASP A 15 15.35 11.88 -4.68
N GLY A 16 15.89 12.15 -3.50
CA GLY A 16 16.25 11.11 -2.51
C GLY A 16 15.06 10.35 -1.90
N ASP A 17 13.86 10.94 -1.85
CA ASP A 17 12.63 10.23 -1.47
C ASP A 17 12.12 9.33 -2.60
N VAL A 18 12.38 9.68 -3.87
CA VAL A 18 12.04 8.84 -5.03
C VAL A 18 12.94 7.60 -5.09
N LEU A 19 14.24 7.74 -4.77
CA LEU A 19 15.18 6.61 -4.63
C LEU A 19 14.85 5.69 -3.44
N ARG A 20 14.03 6.16 -2.49
CA ARG A 20 13.49 5.32 -1.41
C ARG A 20 12.21 4.58 -1.81
N GLU A 21 11.59 4.83 -2.95
CA GLU A 21 10.46 4.02 -3.38
C GLU A 21 10.94 2.80 -4.17
N ILE A 22 10.17 1.71 -4.11
CA ILE A 22 10.45 0.55 -4.97
C ILE A 22 9.94 0.91 -6.37
N PRO A 23 10.77 0.80 -7.42
CA PRO A 23 10.34 1.13 -8.77
C PRO A 23 9.19 0.21 -9.19
N LEU A 24 8.27 0.75 -9.99
CA LEU A 24 7.22 -0.05 -10.60
C LEU A 24 7.78 -0.73 -11.85
N PRO A 25 7.38 -1.99 -12.14
CA PRO A 25 7.72 -2.60 -13.41
C PRO A 25 7.06 -1.83 -14.56
N PRO A 26 7.65 -1.83 -15.77
CA PRO A 26 7.09 -1.13 -16.93
C PRO A 26 5.72 -1.68 -17.36
N TYR A 27 5.43 -2.93 -16.98
CA TYR A 27 4.13 -3.59 -17.13
C TYR A 27 3.90 -4.49 -15.91
N VAL A 28 2.68 -4.48 -15.37
CA VAL A 28 2.32 -5.33 -14.23
C VAL A 28 1.86 -6.70 -14.73
N THR A 29 2.58 -7.75 -14.35
CA THR A 29 2.24 -9.14 -14.64
C THR A 29 1.34 -9.76 -13.57
N GLY A 30 0.86 -10.98 -13.82
CA GLY A 30 0.16 -11.77 -12.79
C GLY A 30 1.05 -12.12 -11.59
N GLU A 31 2.35 -12.35 -11.84
CA GLU A 31 3.33 -12.62 -10.78
C GLU A 31 3.56 -11.37 -9.91
N ASP A 32 3.72 -10.20 -10.53
CA ASP A 32 3.82 -8.93 -9.80
C ASP A 32 2.60 -8.69 -8.90
N ALA A 33 1.40 -9.04 -9.38
CA ALA A 33 0.18 -8.93 -8.59
C ALA A 33 0.22 -9.86 -7.37
N GLN A 34 0.73 -11.09 -7.50
CA GLN A 34 0.89 -12.00 -6.35
C GLN A 34 1.89 -11.46 -5.32
N PHE A 35 3.02 -10.92 -5.77
CA PHE A 35 3.95 -10.26 -4.86
C PHE A 35 3.34 -9.02 -4.20
N ALA A 36 2.50 -8.28 -4.93
CA ALA A 36 1.80 -7.11 -4.40
C ALA A 36 0.75 -7.47 -3.34
N VAL A 37 0.00 -8.58 -3.52
CA VAL A 37 -0.89 -9.12 -2.48
C VAL A 37 -0.10 -9.43 -1.23
N ARG A 38 1.00 -10.18 -1.36
CA ARG A 38 1.86 -10.51 -0.22
C ARG A 38 2.39 -9.25 0.46
N ALA A 39 2.81 -8.25 -0.32
CA ALA A 39 3.32 -6.99 0.21
C ALA A 39 2.27 -6.24 1.04
N VAL A 40 1.03 -6.09 0.57
CA VAL A 40 0.00 -5.37 1.33
C VAL A 40 -0.48 -6.15 2.56
N VAL A 41 -0.57 -7.48 2.46
CA VAL A 41 -1.03 -8.36 3.54
C VAL A 41 0.03 -8.51 4.63
N VAL A 42 1.27 -8.88 4.28
CA VAL A 42 2.34 -9.10 5.27
C VAL A 42 2.70 -7.79 5.97
N HIS A 43 2.72 -6.68 5.22
CA HIS A 43 3.04 -5.34 5.74
C HIS A 43 1.79 -4.54 6.17
N ALA A 44 0.73 -5.24 6.56
CA ALA A 44 -0.49 -4.64 7.11
C ALA A 44 -0.20 -3.73 8.33
N PRO A 45 -1.05 -2.72 8.57
CA PRO A 45 -0.91 -1.85 9.74
C PRO A 45 -1.10 -2.63 11.05
N ARG A 46 -0.30 -2.30 12.06
CA ARG A 46 -0.45 -2.73 13.46
C ARG A 46 -0.45 -1.51 14.36
N ARG A 47 -1.37 -1.45 15.33
CA ARG A 47 -1.35 -0.41 16.38
C ARG A 47 -0.20 -0.67 17.35
N TRP A 48 0.50 0.39 17.73
CA TRP A 48 1.58 0.40 18.70
C TRP A 48 1.49 1.65 19.58
N SER A 49 2.15 1.66 20.74
CA SER A 49 2.23 2.85 21.58
C SER A 49 2.89 3.99 20.79
N GLY A 50 2.09 5.00 20.42
CA GLY A 50 2.57 6.17 19.66
C GLY A 50 2.26 6.17 18.16
N GLY A 51 1.53 5.17 17.62
CA GLY A 51 1.02 5.25 16.25
C GLY A 51 0.78 3.91 15.56
N THR A 52 0.69 3.95 14.23
CA THR A 52 0.54 2.77 13.38
C THR A 52 1.86 2.42 12.73
N ILE A 53 2.30 1.18 12.92
CA ILE A 53 3.54 0.65 12.36
C ILE A 53 3.24 -0.53 11.42
N CYS A 54 4.15 -0.79 10.50
CA CYS A 54 4.10 -1.99 9.68
C CYS A 54 4.26 -3.21 10.57
N ARG A 55 3.36 -4.20 10.45
CA ARG A 55 3.42 -5.43 11.25
C ARG A 55 4.74 -6.18 11.08
N ASN A 56 5.26 -6.26 9.86
CA ASN A 56 6.49 -7.00 9.54
C ASN A 56 7.76 -6.19 9.85
N ASP A 57 7.88 -4.99 9.28
CA ASP A 57 9.13 -4.22 9.34
C ASP A 57 9.31 -3.37 10.61
N ALA A 58 8.25 -3.22 11.41
CA ALA A 58 8.17 -2.28 12.55
C ALA A 58 8.47 -0.80 12.22
N SER A 59 8.57 -0.45 10.93
CA SER A 59 8.69 0.93 10.44
C SER A 59 7.33 1.66 10.46
N PRO A 60 7.30 3.00 10.39
CA PRO A 60 6.04 3.74 10.26
C PRO A 60 5.19 3.24 9.09
N HIS A 61 3.91 2.98 9.34
CA HIS A 61 2.98 2.51 8.30
C HIS A 61 2.36 3.71 7.56
N PRO A 62 2.22 3.65 6.22
CA PRO A 62 2.59 2.53 5.34
C PRO A 62 4.09 2.46 5.09
N CYS A 63 4.69 1.27 5.13
CA CYS A 63 6.09 1.08 4.77
C CYS A 63 6.28 1.00 3.24
N ARG A 64 7.53 0.99 2.77
CA ARG A 64 7.88 0.97 1.34
C ARG A 64 7.19 -0.17 0.56
N LEU A 65 7.26 -1.39 1.09
CA LEU A 65 6.65 -2.57 0.45
C LEU A 65 5.13 -2.48 0.41
N HIS A 66 4.50 -1.97 1.48
CA HIS A 66 3.05 -1.75 1.49
C HIS A 66 2.63 -0.73 0.42
N ARG A 67 3.35 0.40 0.30
CA ARG A 67 3.08 1.42 -0.72
C ARG A 67 3.25 0.88 -2.14
N TRP A 68 4.32 0.13 -2.38
CA TRP A 68 4.55 -0.53 -3.66
C TRP A 68 3.42 -1.51 -4.02
N GLY A 69 3.04 -2.38 -3.09
CA GLY A 69 1.98 -3.35 -3.30
C GLY A 69 0.65 -2.70 -3.66
N ARG A 70 0.24 -1.64 -2.95
CA ARG A 70 -0.97 -0.88 -3.29
C ARG A 70 -0.91 -0.30 -4.70
N ARG A 71 0.23 0.30 -5.10
CA ARG A 71 0.40 0.87 -6.45
C ARG A 71 0.30 -0.20 -7.54
N VAL A 72 0.94 -1.36 -7.36
CA VAL A 72 0.88 -2.47 -8.32
C VAL A 72 -0.55 -3.01 -8.46
N LEU A 73 -1.27 -3.21 -7.36
CA LEU A 73 -2.65 -3.68 -7.39
C LEU A 73 -3.61 -2.67 -8.03
N THR A 74 -3.44 -1.37 -7.75
CA THR A 74 -4.19 -0.32 -8.45
C THR A 74 -3.92 -0.32 -9.95
N LEU A 75 -2.65 -0.45 -10.38
CA LEU A 75 -2.31 -0.57 -11.80
C LEU A 75 -2.87 -1.83 -12.46
N ARG A 76 -3.04 -2.91 -11.68
CA ARG A 76 -3.69 -4.15 -12.14
C ARG A 76 -5.21 -4.00 -12.32
N GLY A 77 -5.78 -2.90 -11.83
CA GLY A 77 -7.19 -2.54 -11.95
C GLY A 77 -8.02 -2.85 -10.70
N LEU A 78 -7.39 -3.18 -9.57
CA LEU A 78 -8.14 -3.43 -8.33
C LEU A 78 -8.56 -2.11 -7.68
N PRO A 79 -9.85 -1.97 -7.30
CA PRO A 79 -10.32 -0.80 -6.59
C PRO A 79 -9.74 -0.77 -5.15
N PRO A 80 -9.55 0.41 -4.55
CA PRO A 80 -9.00 0.54 -3.20
C PRO A 80 -9.73 -0.32 -2.15
N ALA A 81 -11.06 -0.41 -2.24
CA ALA A 81 -11.88 -1.20 -1.31
C ALA A 81 -11.57 -2.71 -1.39
N GLU A 82 -11.28 -3.25 -2.58
CA GLU A 82 -10.86 -4.65 -2.71
C GLU A 82 -9.46 -4.86 -2.13
N ILE A 83 -8.55 -3.90 -2.33
CA ILE A 83 -7.21 -3.96 -1.72
C ILE A 83 -7.32 -3.96 -0.18
N ASP A 84 -8.19 -3.11 0.36
CA ASP A 84 -8.45 -3.06 1.81
C ASP A 84 -9.05 -4.39 2.31
N ALA A 85 -9.98 -4.99 1.56
CA ALA A 85 -10.52 -6.32 1.87
C ALA A 85 -9.45 -7.44 1.80
N LEU A 86 -8.46 -7.35 0.90
CA LEU A 86 -7.32 -8.28 0.90
C LEU A 86 -6.51 -8.15 2.20
N ILE A 87 -6.23 -6.92 2.63
CA ILE A 87 -5.47 -6.63 3.85
C ILE A 87 -6.21 -7.14 5.09
N GLU A 88 -7.53 -6.89 5.16
CA GLU A 88 -8.38 -7.34 6.26
C GLU A 88 -8.50 -8.85 6.34
N ARG A 89 -8.67 -9.54 5.20
CA ARG A 89 -8.70 -11.01 5.15
C ARG A 89 -7.38 -11.62 5.62
N GLY A 90 -6.25 -10.96 5.35
CA GLY A 90 -4.95 -11.37 5.89
C GLY A 90 -4.32 -12.59 5.22
N ASP A 91 -4.84 -13.04 4.07
CA ASP A 91 -4.31 -14.16 3.30
C ASP A 91 -3.33 -13.69 2.20
N PRO A 92 -2.01 -13.94 2.34
CA PRO A 92 -1.00 -13.51 1.38
C PRO A 92 -0.93 -14.38 0.11
N ALA A 93 -1.70 -15.47 0.05
CA ALA A 93 -1.80 -16.34 -1.13
C ALA A 93 -3.06 -16.07 -1.97
N ALA A 94 -3.91 -15.15 -1.53
CA ALA A 94 -5.13 -14.81 -2.25
C ALA A 94 -4.83 -14.21 -3.63
N GLU A 95 -5.62 -14.61 -4.63
CA GLU A 95 -5.46 -14.08 -5.97
C GLU A 95 -6.03 -12.67 -6.10
N ALA A 96 -5.21 -11.72 -6.57
CA ALA A 96 -5.66 -10.41 -7.00
C ALA A 96 -6.28 -10.48 -8.41
N ARG A 97 -7.49 -11.05 -8.51
CA ARG A 97 -8.22 -11.08 -9.77
C ARG A 97 -8.98 -9.75 -9.94
N PRO A 98 -8.71 -8.97 -11.00
CA PRO A 98 -9.50 -7.77 -11.27
C PRO A 98 -10.95 -8.15 -11.57
N PRO A 99 -11.93 -7.29 -11.23
CA PRO A 99 -13.30 -7.49 -11.61
C PRO A 99 -13.43 -7.62 -13.14
N ARG A 100 -14.28 -8.54 -13.59
CA ARG A 100 -14.58 -8.66 -15.02
C ARG A 100 -15.40 -7.43 -15.45
N PRO A 101 -15.05 -6.77 -16.57
CA PRO A 101 -15.92 -5.74 -17.12
C PRO A 101 -17.30 -6.35 -17.43
N GLY A 102 -18.37 -5.77 -16.85
CA GLY A 102 -19.75 -6.16 -17.14
C GLY A 102 -20.46 -7.05 -16.11
N ALA A 103 -19.93 -7.18 -14.89
CA ALA A 103 -20.66 -7.74 -13.75
C ALA A 103 -21.43 -6.65 -12.98
#